data_AF-A0A951C630-F1
#
_entry.id   AF-A0A951C630-F1
#
_cell.length_a   1.000
_cell.length_b   1.000
_cell.length_c   1.000
_cell.angle_alpha   90.00
_cell.angle_beta   90.00
_cell.angle_gamma   90.00
#
_symmetry.space_group_name_H-M   'P 1'
#
loop_
_entity.id
_entity.type
_entity.pdbx_description
1 polymer ?
#
loop_
_entity_poly.entity_id
_entity_poly.type
_entity_poly.pdbx_seq_one_letter_code
_entity_poly.pdbx_strand_id
1 'polypeptide(L)'
;VGFFHEEDPARPTTSAFNLPEAAIQNGLAAAVDLPGINYKPWMYEQLVKDHPDWIFLGSETASTVSSRGVYHLPIEKYAKHPSLQLSSYDVITASWAYIPDVEFQYQEQVRPILGEFVWTGFDYLGEPTPYFDYHPGADNSHDWPARSSYFGMVDLAGFPKDRYYLYQSVWSKEPMVHVLPHWNWEGREGQPIPVMCYSNCDEVELFLNGKSLGRKRRFAEPVELPVGTNVSAERKLESKYRLLWQVPFQAGTVRAAAYRGGKEVARDEVRTAGAAAQVKLVPDRTVIQADGDDLSFVAVRIEDKTGTLCPSADHLVQFRVTGVGTIAGVDNGNAATVEPFHADYRKAFNGLALLIVRSRQGQSGTIKVTATAEGLAAGRTAITCKT
;
A
#
# COMPACT_ATOMS: atom_id res chain seq x y z
N VAL A 1 -30.39 -3.26 19.71
CA VAL A 1 -29.27 -2.54 20.37
C VAL A 1 -29.40 -2.37 21.87
N GLY A 2 -30.58 -2.57 22.49
CA GLY A 2 -30.78 -2.35 23.94
C GLY A 2 -29.75 -3.00 24.86
N PHE A 3 -29.38 -4.26 24.62
CA PHE A 3 -28.32 -4.95 25.38
C PHE A 3 -26.99 -4.17 25.42
N PHE A 4 -26.57 -3.55 24.30
CA PHE A 4 -25.32 -2.80 24.27
C PHE A 4 -25.40 -1.50 25.07
N HIS A 5 -26.54 -0.80 25.04
CA HIS A 5 -26.75 0.42 25.80
C HIS A 5 -26.94 0.16 27.30
N GLU A 6 -27.47 -1.00 27.67
CA GLU A 6 -27.55 -1.43 29.08
C GLU A 6 -26.15 -1.66 29.68
N GLU A 7 -25.23 -2.26 28.92
CA GLU A 7 -23.86 -2.54 29.37
C GLU A 7 -22.92 -1.33 29.25
N ASP A 8 -23.02 -0.53 28.18
CA ASP A 8 -22.17 0.64 27.93
C ASP A 8 -22.92 1.74 27.14
N PRO A 9 -23.68 2.62 27.82
CA PRO A 9 -24.41 3.70 27.16
C PRO A 9 -23.51 4.83 26.65
N ALA A 10 -22.20 4.83 26.95
CA ALA A 10 -21.30 5.91 26.58
C ALA A 10 -20.80 5.82 25.12
N ARG A 11 -21.03 4.69 24.44
CA ARG A 11 -20.55 4.46 23.07
C ARG A 11 -21.72 4.18 22.11
N PRO A 12 -21.76 4.84 20.93
CA PRO A 12 -22.78 4.58 19.95
C PRO A 12 -22.60 3.18 19.33
N THR A 13 -23.71 2.50 19.10
CA THR A 13 -23.79 1.27 18.32
C THR A 13 -23.72 1.57 16.82
N THR A 14 -23.11 0.66 16.06
CA THR A 14 -23.03 0.76 14.59
C THR A 14 -23.16 -0.62 13.96
N SER A 15 -23.45 -0.66 12.67
CA SER A 15 -23.40 -1.85 11.83
C SER A 15 -23.06 -1.43 10.40
N ALA A 16 -22.47 -2.35 9.63
CA ALA A 16 -21.97 -2.10 8.28
C ALA A 16 -22.95 -2.67 7.25
N PHE A 17 -23.43 -1.83 6.35
CA PHE A 17 -24.44 -2.18 5.36
C PHE A 17 -23.90 -2.04 3.93
N ASN A 18 -23.66 -3.18 3.27
CA ASN A 18 -23.31 -3.24 1.84
C ASN A 18 -24.54 -3.14 0.91
N LEU A 19 -25.74 -3.32 1.47
CA LEU A 19 -27.04 -3.08 0.86
C LEU A 19 -27.83 -2.03 1.67
N PRO A 20 -27.36 -0.76 1.71
CA PRO A 20 -27.91 0.26 2.60
C PRO A 20 -29.40 0.54 2.38
N GLU A 21 -29.89 0.52 1.13
CA GLU A 21 -31.30 0.73 0.82
C GLU A 21 -32.19 -0.33 1.46
N ALA A 22 -31.81 -1.61 1.36
CA ALA A 22 -32.54 -2.71 1.97
C ALA A 22 -32.51 -2.63 3.51
N ALA A 23 -31.36 -2.25 4.09
CA ALA A 23 -31.21 -2.06 5.52
C ALA A 23 -32.06 -0.90 6.07
N ILE A 24 -32.26 0.15 5.29
CA ILE A 24 -33.17 1.26 5.63
C ILE A 24 -34.62 0.78 5.53
N GLN A 25 -35.00 0.16 4.42
CA GLN A 25 -36.38 -0.29 4.18
C GLN A 25 -36.87 -1.31 5.21
N ASN A 26 -36.00 -2.22 5.67
CA ASN A 26 -36.37 -3.23 6.66
C ASN A 26 -36.14 -2.80 8.12
N GLY A 27 -35.71 -1.55 8.36
CA GLY A 27 -35.52 -0.97 9.69
C GLY A 27 -34.22 -1.37 10.41
N LEU A 28 -33.33 -2.15 9.80
CA LEU A 28 -32.05 -2.52 10.41
C LEU A 28 -31.13 -1.32 10.62
N ALA A 29 -31.05 -0.42 9.64
CA ALA A 29 -30.23 0.78 9.75
C ALA A 29 -30.74 1.70 10.88
N ALA A 30 -32.05 1.83 11.04
CA ALA A 30 -32.67 2.63 12.10
C ALA A 30 -32.47 2.02 13.51
N ALA A 31 -32.06 0.75 13.59
CA ALA A 31 -31.88 0.05 14.85
C ALA A 31 -30.53 0.34 15.52
N VAL A 32 -29.58 1.00 14.84
CA VAL A 32 -28.26 1.38 15.38
C VAL A 32 -28.12 2.90 15.44
N ASP A 33 -27.22 3.39 16.31
CA ASP A 33 -27.03 4.84 16.49
C ASP A 33 -26.30 5.48 15.30
N LEU A 34 -25.38 4.73 14.67
CA LEU A 34 -24.56 5.19 13.53
C LEU A 34 -24.59 4.15 12.39
N PRO A 35 -25.43 4.32 11.36
CA PRO A 35 -25.44 3.41 10.21
C PRO A 35 -24.16 3.54 9.36
N GLY A 36 -23.46 2.43 9.17
CA GLY A 36 -22.27 2.34 8.33
C GLY A 36 -22.61 1.91 6.90
N ILE A 37 -22.01 2.57 5.91
CA ILE A 37 -22.23 2.32 4.48
C ILE A 37 -20.99 1.66 3.88
N ASN A 38 -21.13 0.46 3.33
CA ASN A 38 -20.05 -0.23 2.63
C ASN A 38 -20.12 0.03 1.13
N TYR A 39 -19.06 0.61 0.57
CA TYR A 39 -18.82 0.73 -0.86
C TYR A 39 -19.88 1.47 -1.68
N LYS A 40 -20.57 2.47 -1.12
CA LYS A 40 -21.61 3.26 -1.83
C LYS A 40 -21.45 4.77 -1.62
N PRO A 41 -20.30 5.38 -1.91
CA PRO A 41 -20.08 6.80 -1.66
C PRO A 41 -21.01 7.69 -2.49
N TRP A 42 -21.44 7.24 -3.67
CA TRP A 42 -22.46 7.90 -4.50
C TRP A 42 -23.84 8.00 -3.86
N MET A 43 -24.10 7.25 -2.78
CA MET A 43 -25.35 7.36 -2.03
C MET A 43 -25.30 8.39 -0.91
N TYR A 44 -24.12 8.87 -0.51
CA TYR A 44 -23.96 9.71 0.68
C TYR A 44 -24.85 10.95 0.67
N GLU A 45 -24.89 11.68 -0.46
CA GLU A 45 -25.70 12.89 -0.58
C GLU A 45 -27.19 12.59 -0.40
N GLN A 46 -27.70 11.57 -1.09
CA GLN A 46 -29.11 11.18 -1.02
C GLN A 46 -29.48 10.67 0.38
N LEU A 47 -28.61 9.87 1.01
CA LEU A 47 -28.83 9.35 2.36
C LEU A 47 -28.92 10.48 3.40
N VAL A 48 -28.00 11.45 3.35
CA VAL A 48 -28.01 12.62 4.23
C VAL A 48 -29.26 13.47 4.01
N LYS A 49 -29.73 13.59 2.76
CA LYS A 49 -30.95 14.33 2.43
C LYS A 49 -32.22 13.64 2.94
N ASP A 50 -32.30 12.32 2.80
CA ASP A 50 -33.49 11.55 3.19
C ASP A 50 -33.56 11.29 4.70
N HIS A 51 -32.40 11.26 5.36
CA HIS A 51 -32.26 11.00 6.79
C HIS A 51 -31.41 12.10 7.47
N PRO A 52 -31.91 13.36 7.53
CA PRO A 52 -31.12 14.50 7.99
C PRO A 52 -30.70 14.44 9.46
N ASP A 53 -31.40 13.65 10.27
CA ASP A 53 -31.10 13.45 11.70
C ASP A 53 -30.13 12.29 11.95
N TRP A 54 -29.75 11.55 10.91
CA TRP A 54 -28.83 10.41 11.03
C TRP A 54 -27.39 10.84 10.76
N ILE A 55 -26.45 10.15 11.41
CA ILE A 55 -25.03 10.34 11.20
C ILE A 55 -24.48 9.07 10.55
N PHE A 56 -23.93 9.20 9.34
CA PHE A 56 -23.40 8.09 8.56
C PHE A 56 -21.88 8.06 8.57
N LEU A 57 -21.30 6.86 8.38
CA LEU A 57 -19.88 6.68 8.08
C LEU A 57 -19.69 5.71 6.91
N GLY A 58 -18.60 5.85 6.17
CA GLY A 58 -18.13 4.81 5.26
C GLY A 58 -17.48 3.69 6.06
N SER A 59 -18.24 2.66 6.45
CA SER A 59 -17.73 1.58 7.31
C SER A 59 -16.79 0.61 6.59
N GLU A 60 -16.81 0.61 5.26
CA GLU A 60 -15.85 -0.14 4.43
C GLU A 60 -15.75 0.53 3.05
N THR A 61 -14.55 1.00 2.70
CA THR A 61 -14.33 1.84 1.51
C THR A 61 -13.17 1.34 0.65
N ALA A 62 -13.10 1.86 -0.57
CA ALA A 62 -12.11 1.55 -1.58
C ALA A 62 -12.10 0.07 -2.00
N SER A 63 -11.43 -0.83 -1.28
CA SER A 63 -11.14 -2.21 -1.71
C SER A 63 -10.41 -2.25 -3.07
N THR A 64 -9.49 -1.29 -3.21
CA THR A 64 -8.48 -1.25 -4.27
C THR A 64 -7.43 -2.32 -4.00
N VAL A 65 -6.91 -2.93 -5.06
CA VAL A 65 -5.96 -4.05 -4.97
C VAL A 65 -4.68 -3.74 -5.75
N SER A 66 -3.54 -4.02 -5.12
CA SER A 66 -2.22 -3.67 -5.67
C SER A 66 -1.12 -4.54 -5.04
N SER A 67 -0.08 -4.86 -5.82
CA SER A 67 1.15 -5.49 -5.34
C SER A 67 2.26 -4.45 -5.20
N ARG A 68 3.04 -4.51 -4.12
CA ARG A 68 4.13 -3.56 -3.85
C ARG A 68 5.15 -3.56 -5.01
N GLY A 69 5.40 -2.40 -5.61
CA GLY A 69 6.46 -2.23 -6.63
C GLY A 69 6.19 -2.89 -7.98
N VAL A 70 4.96 -3.32 -8.25
CA VAL A 70 4.55 -3.89 -9.53
C VAL A 70 3.83 -2.83 -10.37
N TYR A 71 4.24 -2.66 -11.62
CA TYR A 71 3.64 -1.67 -12.52
C TYR A 71 3.39 -2.29 -13.89
N HIS A 72 2.12 -2.44 -14.27
CA HIS A 72 1.74 -2.88 -15.60
C HIS A 72 1.44 -1.66 -16.48
N LEU A 73 2.02 -1.63 -17.67
CA LEU A 73 1.83 -0.58 -18.67
C LEU A 73 1.21 -1.17 -19.95
N PRO A 74 0.21 -0.51 -20.55
CA PRO A 74 -0.37 0.79 -20.18
C PRO A 74 -1.20 0.76 -18.87
N ILE A 75 -1.52 1.93 -18.31
CA ILE A 75 -2.41 2.04 -17.13
C ILE A 75 -3.83 1.74 -17.56
N GLU A 76 -4.32 0.55 -17.21
CA GLU A 76 -5.64 0.07 -17.61
C GLU A 76 -6.31 -0.77 -16.52
N LYS A 77 -7.63 -0.93 -16.64
CA LYS A 77 -8.42 -1.85 -15.83
C LYS A 77 -8.34 -3.26 -16.41
N TYR A 78 -8.12 -4.24 -15.55
CA TYR A 78 -8.20 -5.66 -15.89
C TYR A 78 -8.73 -6.45 -14.69
N ALA A 79 -9.20 -7.68 -14.93
CA ALA A 79 -9.75 -8.54 -13.87
C ALA A 79 -8.64 -9.28 -13.12
N LYS A 80 -7.82 -10.06 -13.83
CA LYS A 80 -6.67 -10.81 -13.29
C LYS A 80 -5.47 -10.55 -14.21
N HIS A 81 -4.26 -10.75 -13.69
CA HIS A 81 -3.03 -10.71 -14.48
C HIS A 81 -2.25 -12.02 -14.37
N PRO A 82 -1.62 -12.54 -15.46
CA PRO A 82 -0.90 -13.81 -15.44
C PRO A 82 0.27 -13.90 -14.47
N SER A 83 0.86 -12.77 -14.06
CA SER A 83 1.92 -12.74 -13.04
C SER A 83 1.43 -13.01 -11.62
N LEU A 84 0.11 -13.10 -11.42
CA LEU A 84 -0.54 -13.13 -10.12
C LEU A 84 -0.29 -11.87 -9.28
N GLN A 85 0.10 -10.76 -9.93
CA GLN A 85 0.33 -9.48 -9.28
C GLN A 85 -0.55 -8.39 -9.87
N LEU A 86 -0.73 -7.31 -9.11
CA LEU A 86 -1.63 -6.21 -9.46
C LEU A 86 -0.87 -4.88 -9.46
N SER A 87 -1.21 -3.99 -10.39
CA SER A 87 -0.49 -2.74 -10.61
C SER A 87 -0.64 -1.78 -9.41
N SER A 88 0.49 -1.26 -8.91
CA SER A 88 0.56 -0.20 -7.87
C SER A 88 0.25 1.21 -8.40
N TYR A 89 -0.19 1.35 -9.67
CA TYR A 89 -0.92 2.55 -10.07
C TYR A 89 -2.31 2.65 -9.43
N ASP A 90 -2.74 1.67 -8.63
CA ASP A 90 -3.96 1.72 -7.82
C ASP A 90 -5.22 2.02 -8.65
N VAL A 91 -5.35 1.31 -9.78
CA VAL A 91 -6.52 1.37 -10.68
C VAL A 91 -7.34 0.09 -10.68
N ILE A 92 -6.81 -0.99 -10.10
CA ILE A 92 -7.49 -2.29 -10.02
C ILE A 92 -8.28 -2.37 -8.72
N THR A 93 -9.50 -2.88 -8.79
CA THR A 93 -10.44 -2.97 -7.66
C THR A 93 -11.23 -4.25 -7.78
N ALA A 94 -11.83 -4.72 -6.69
CA ALA A 94 -12.90 -5.69 -6.77
C ALA A 94 -14.12 -5.14 -7.56
N SER A 95 -15.07 -6.01 -7.91
CA SER A 95 -16.23 -5.64 -8.75
C SER A 95 -17.20 -4.66 -8.07
N TRP A 96 -17.32 -4.73 -6.74
CA TRP A 96 -18.15 -3.83 -5.92
C TRP A 96 -17.46 -2.50 -5.56
N ALA A 97 -16.17 -2.41 -5.85
CA ALA A 97 -15.21 -1.51 -5.23
C ALA A 97 -14.82 -0.34 -6.14
N TYR A 98 -13.99 0.57 -5.63
CA TYR A 98 -13.51 1.76 -6.34
C TYR A 98 -12.13 2.18 -5.84
N ILE A 99 -11.49 3.10 -6.56
CA ILE A 99 -10.18 3.63 -6.19
C ILE A 99 -10.32 4.70 -5.09
N PRO A 100 -9.30 4.96 -4.25
CA PRO A 100 -9.39 5.90 -3.12
C PRO A 100 -9.86 7.30 -3.54
N ASP A 101 -9.46 7.73 -4.74
CA ASP A 101 -9.81 9.02 -5.33
C ASP A 101 -11.32 9.27 -5.37
N VAL A 102 -12.13 8.22 -5.56
CA VAL A 102 -13.60 8.31 -5.54
C VAL A 102 -14.10 8.65 -4.13
N GLU A 103 -13.62 7.94 -3.10
CA GLU A 103 -14.02 8.19 -1.72
C GLU A 103 -13.65 9.62 -1.29
N PHE A 104 -12.44 10.05 -1.62
CA PHE A 104 -11.98 11.40 -1.31
C PHE A 104 -12.89 12.46 -1.93
N GLN A 105 -13.30 12.31 -3.20
CA GLN A 105 -14.23 13.26 -3.83
C GLN A 105 -15.56 13.34 -3.10
N TYR A 106 -16.15 12.19 -2.75
CA TYR A 106 -17.45 12.16 -2.08
C TYR A 106 -17.38 12.70 -0.65
N GLN A 107 -16.33 12.40 0.12
CA GLN A 107 -16.19 12.94 1.48
C GLN A 107 -15.89 14.45 1.50
N GLU A 108 -15.20 14.98 0.49
CA GLU A 108 -15.04 16.43 0.35
C GLU A 108 -16.38 17.12 0.05
N GLN A 109 -17.25 16.49 -0.74
CA GLN A 109 -18.55 17.02 -1.16
C GLN A 109 -19.62 16.87 -0.08
N VAL A 110 -19.67 15.73 0.61
CA VAL A 110 -20.74 15.38 1.57
C VAL A 110 -20.21 15.44 3.01
N ARG A 111 -20.17 16.66 3.54
CA ARG A 111 -19.59 16.97 4.86
C ARG A 111 -20.22 16.24 6.06
N PRO A 112 -21.51 15.86 6.09
CA PRO A 112 -22.09 15.14 7.23
C PRO A 112 -21.63 13.68 7.38
N ILE A 113 -20.87 13.12 6.44
CA ILE A 113 -20.25 11.81 6.60
C ILE A 113 -19.07 11.92 7.56
N LEU A 114 -19.02 11.08 8.60
CA LEU A 114 -17.99 11.14 9.64
C LEU A 114 -16.58 10.84 9.13
N GLY A 115 -16.45 10.01 8.10
CA GLY A 115 -15.18 9.54 7.55
C GLY A 115 -15.30 8.16 6.91
N GLU A 116 -14.16 7.50 6.73
CA GLU A 116 -14.06 6.14 6.17
C GLU A 116 -13.23 5.17 7.01
N PHE A 117 -13.49 3.89 6.81
CA PHE A 117 -12.63 2.76 7.15
C PHE A 117 -12.22 2.01 5.87
N VAL A 118 -10.99 2.23 5.43
CA VAL A 118 -10.44 1.64 4.20
C VAL A 118 -10.32 0.13 4.34
N TRP A 119 -10.73 -0.60 3.30
CA TRP A 119 -10.38 -2.01 3.13
C TRP A 119 -9.11 -2.13 2.25
N THR A 120 -7.91 -2.37 2.81
CA THR A 120 -7.52 -2.46 4.23
C THR A 120 -6.30 -1.59 4.54
N GLY A 121 -5.98 -1.42 5.83
CA GLY A 121 -4.72 -0.80 6.24
C GLY A 121 -3.49 -1.63 5.84
N PHE A 122 -3.48 -2.90 6.26
CA PHE A 122 -2.45 -3.89 5.95
C PHE A 122 -3.05 -5.03 5.15
N ASP A 123 -2.24 -5.67 4.32
CA ASP A 123 -2.60 -6.99 3.79
C ASP A 123 -2.74 -8.01 4.93
N TYR A 124 -3.54 -9.05 4.66
CA TYR A 124 -3.84 -10.14 5.58
C TYR A 124 -3.83 -11.49 4.85
N LEU A 125 -3.76 -12.59 5.58
CA LEU A 125 -3.79 -13.94 5.02
C LEU A 125 -5.21 -14.31 4.52
N GLY A 126 -5.28 -15.05 3.41
CA GLY A 126 -6.55 -15.37 2.75
C GLY A 126 -7.03 -14.27 1.80
N GLU A 127 -8.24 -14.46 1.27
CA GLU A 127 -8.95 -13.51 0.39
C GLU A 127 -8.06 -12.82 -0.66
N PRO A 128 -7.41 -13.59 -1.55
CA PRO A 128 -6.47 -13.04 -2.53
C PRO A 128 -7.18 -12.40 -3.75
N THR A 129 -8.34 -11.75 -3.54
CA THR A 129 -9.11 -11.09 -4.60
C THR A 129 -8.22 -10.18 -5.45
N PRO A 130 -8.29 -10.26 -6.79
CA PRO A 130 -9.31 -10.92 -7.60
C PRO A 130 -9.07 -12.42 -7.88
N TYR A 131 -8.00 -12.99 -7.35
CA TYR A 131 -7.72 -14.42 -7.45
C TYR A 131 -8.61 -15.19 -6.47
N PHE A 132 -9.09 -16.35 -6.90
CA PHE A 132 -10.18 -17.13 -6.29
C PHE A 132 -11.49 -16.33 -6.22
N ASP A 133 -11.99 -15.93 -7.40
CA ASP A 133 -13.29 -15.28 -7.50
C ASP A 133 -14.41 -16.27 -7.12
N TYR A 134 -15.21 -15.88 -6.12
CA TYR A 134 -16.29 -16.69 -5.56
C TYR A 134 -17.59 -16.61 -6.36
N HIS A 135 -17.65 -15.82 -7.44
CA HIS A 135 -18.82 -15.75 -8.30
C HIS A 135 -19.03 -17.07 -9.08
N PRO A 136 -20.29 -17.54 -9.22
CA PRO A 136 -20.59 -18.74 -9.98
C PRO A 136 -20.06 -18.65 -11.42
N GLY A 137 -19.28 -19.66 -11.84
CA GLY A 137 -18.71 -19.75 -13.18
C GLY A 137 -17.36 -19.05 -13.37
N ALA A 138 -16.76 -18.48 -12.32
CA ALA A 138 -15.41 -17.95 -12.39
C ALA A 138 -14.36 -19.06 -12.63
N ASP A 139 -13.44 -18.82 -13.57
CA ASP A 139 -12.27 -19.68 -13.76
C ASP A 139 -11.16 -19.28 -12.77
N ASN A 140 -10.89 -20.18 -11.84
CA ASN A 140 -9.86 -20.03 -10.81
C ASN A 140 -8.72 -21.06 -10.97
N SER A 141 -8.65 -21.76 -12.12
CA SER A 141 -7.68 -22.83 -12.36
C SER A 141 -6.21 -22.36 -12.34
N HIS A 142 -5.98 -21.05 -12.51
CA HIS A 142 -4.66 -20.44 -12.57
C HIS A 142 -4.36 -19.50 -11.39
N ASP A 143 -5.23 -19.47 -10.36
CA ASP A 143 -5.13 -18.49 -9.28
C ASP A 143 -4.16 -18.92 -8.17
N TRP A 144 -3.93 -20.22 -8.02
CA TRP A 144 -2.87 -20.73 -7.17
C TRP A 144 -1.50 -20.31 -7.74
N PRO A 145 -0.54 -19.81 -6.93
CA PRO A 145 -0.50 -19.84 -5.46
C PRO A 145 -0.93 -18.56 -4.71
N ALA A 146 -1.80 -17.71 -5.26
CA ALA A 146 -2.29 -16.55 -4.52
C ALA A 146 -3.01 -16.99 -3.23
N ARG A 147 -2.53 -16.51 -2.07
CA ARG A 147 -2.99 -16.99 -0.75
C ARG A 147 -3.18 -15.92 0.32
N SER A 148 -2.80 -14.67 0.04
CA SER A 148 -3.03 -13.52 0.91
C SER A 148 -3.54 -12.33 0.10
N SER A 149 -4.05 -11.32 0.79
CA SER A 149 -4.75 -10.21 0.15
C SER A 149 -3.83 -9.31 -0.67
N TYR A 150 -4.46 -8.46 -1.49
CA TYR A 150 -3.83 -7.35 -2.21
C TYR A 150 -4.39 -5.98 -1.77
N PHE A 151 -5.34 -5.96 -0.83
CA PHE A 151 -6.11 -4.79 -0.42
C PHE A 151 -5.33 -3.75 0.37
N GLY A 152 -4.30 -4.16 1.10
CA GLY A 152 -3.58 -3.32 2.04
C GLY A 152 -2.91 -2.12 1.38
N MET A 153 -2.97 -0.97 2.05
CA MET A 153 -2.08 0.17 1.78
C MET A 153 -0.61 -0.20 2.06
N VAL A 154 -0.42 -1.08 3.04
CA VAL A 154 0.85 -1.69 3.44
C VAL A 154 0.78 -3.19 3.15
N ASP A 155 1.87 -3.79 2.67
CA ASP A 155 1.92 -5.24 2.42
C ASP A 155 1.99 -6.06 3.72
N LEU A 156 1.89 -7.39 3.60
CA LEU A 156 1.86 -8.30 4.74
C LEU A 156 3.15 -8.26 5.58
N ALA A 157 4.28 -7.88 4.95
CA ALA A 157 5.57 -7.72 5.58
C ALA A 157 5.77 -6.32 6.19
N GLY A 158 4.76 -5.44 6.15
CA GLY A 158 4.84 -4.10 6.71
C GLY A 158 5.54 -3.06 5.83
N PHE A 159 5.79 -3.38 4.56
CA PHE A 159 6.34 -2.41 3.62
C PHE A 159 5.21 -1.62 2.93
N PRO A 160 5.26 -0.28 2.92
CA PRO A 160 4.23 0.54 2.28
C PRO A 160 4.20 0.29 0.77
N LYS A 161 3.00 0.19 0.20
CA LYS A 161 2.76 0.30 -1.25
C LYS A 161 2.62 1.77 -1.63
N ASP A 162 2.56 2.08 -2.92
CA ASP A 162 2.34 3.46 -3.37
C ASP A 162 1.04 4.07 -2.81
N ARG A 163 0.00 3.24 -2.63
CA ARG A 163 -1.27 3.62 -2.01
C ARG A 163 -1.13 4.24 -0.63
N TYR A 164 -0.19 3.77 0.19
CA TYR A 164 0.08 4.38 1.50
C TYR A 164 0.36 5.89 1.37
N TYR A 165 1.17 6.26 0.38
CA TYR A 165 1.56 7.65 0.16
C TYR A 165 0.45 8.49 -0.47
N LEU A 166 -0.46 7.88 -1.25
CA LEU A 166 -1.67 8.55 -1.71
C LEU A 166 -2.52 8.99 -0.51
N TYR A 167 -2.82 8.08 0.43
CA TYR A 167 -3.54 8.43 1.66
C TYR A 167 -2.77 9.43 2.52
N GLN A 168 -1.45 9.27 2.69
CA GLN A 168 -0.62 10.23 3.42
C GLN A 168 -0.71 11.65 2.83
N SER A 169 -0.81 11.78 1.50
CA SER A 169 -0.93 13.07 0.81
C SER A 169 -2.27 13.78 1.04
N VAL A 170 -3.28 13.06 1.53
CA VAL A 170 -4.61 13.60 1.86
C VAL A 170 -4.77 13.80 3.37
N TRP A 171 -4.36 12.82 4.17
CA TRP A 171 -4.62 12.80 5.61
C TRP A 171 -3.54 13.44 6.48
N SER A 172 -2.29 13.55 5.99
CA SER A 172 -1.20 14.13 6.78
C SER A 172 -1.05 15.63 6.55
N LYS A 173 -0.64 16.36 7.60
CA LYS A 173 -0.22 17.77 7.53
C LYS A 173 1.27 17.94 7.25
N GLU A 174 2.07 16.93 7.58
CA GLU A 174 3.54 16.93 7.40
C GLU A 174 3.88 17.03 5.91
N PRO A 175 4.69 18.02 5.47
CA PRO A 175 5.07 18.15 4.07
C PRO A 175 5.67 16.87 3.51
N MET A 176 5.07 16.34 2.44
CA MET A 176 5.55 15.14 1.79
C MET A 176 5.38 15.20 0.27
N VAL A 177 6.22 14.43 -0.42
CA VAL A 177 6.04 14.04 -1.83
C VAL A 177 6.53 12.61 -1.97
N HIS A 178 5.85 11.82 -2.78
CA HIS A 178 6.22 10.46 -3.15
C HIS A 178 6.18 10.30 -4.66
N VAL A 179 7.21 9.74 -5.27
CA VAL A 179 7.29 9.50 -6.72
C VAL A 179 7.20 8.00 -7.04
N LEU A 180 6.38 7.66 -8.05
CA LEU A 180 6.26 6.31 -8.62
C LEU A 180 6.23 6.40 -10.16
N PRO A 181 6.60 5.35 -10.89
CA PRO A 181 7.07 4.02 -10.46
C PRO A 181 8.58 4.01 -10.14
N HIS A 182 9.16 2.81 -9.97
CA HIS A 182 10.62 2.63 -10.01
C HIS A 182 11.22 3.09 -11.36
N TRP A 183 12.54 3.28 -11.42
CA TRP A 183 13.22 3.79 -12.63
C TRP A 183 14.11 2.77 -13.37
N ASN A 184 13.73 1.49 -13.34
CA ASN A 184 14.33 0.41 -14.14
C ASN A 184 13.36 -0.05 -15.24
N TRP A 185 13.53 0.47 -16.46
CA TRP A 185 12.69 0.16 -17.62
C TRP A 185 13.54 -0.23 -18.85
N GLU A 186 14.55 -1.08 -18.62
CA GLU A 186 15.44 -1.56 -19.69
C GLU A 186 14.64 -2.12 -20.87
N GLY A 187 15.02 -1.71 -22.08
CA GLY A 187 14.31 -2.05 -23.32
C GLY A 187 13.13 -1.13 -23.66
N ARG A 188 12.89 -0.09 -22.83
CA ARG A 188 11.89 0.96 -23.09
C ARG A 188 12.52 2.35 -23.27
N GLU A 189 13.80 2.42 -23.66
CA GLU A 189 14.52 3.69 -23.82
C GLU A 189 13.75 4.64 -24.76
N GLY A 190 13.56 5.88 -24.31
CA GLY A 190 12.80 6.89 -25.02
C GLY A 190 11.27 6.72 -25.00
N GLN A 191 10.74 5.59 -24.55
CA GLN A 191 9.29 5.40 -24.41
C GLN A 191 8.77 6.21 -23.21
N PRO A 192 7.57 6.81 -23.31
CA PRO A 192 6.98 7.53 -22.20
C PRO A 192 6.57 6.58 -21.08
N ILE A 193 7.08 6.83 -19.87
CA ILE A 193 6.67 6.19 -18.63
C ILE A 193 5.76 7.17 -17.88
N PRO A 194 4.56 6.75 -17.45
CA PRO A 194 3.66 7.60 -16.67
C PRO A 194 4.18 7.72 -15.23
N VAL A 195 4.92 8.79 -14.94
CA VAL A 195 5.44 9.09 -13.60
C VAL A 195 4.38 9.86 -12.82
N MET A 196 3.93 9.28 -11.70
CA MET A 196 3.00 9.93 -10.78
C MET A 196 3.70 10.46 -9.54
N CYS A 197 3.20 11.56 -9.00
CA CYS A 197 3.56 12.04 -7.67
C CYS A 197 2.31 12.22 -6.80
N TYR A 198 2.42 11.83 -5.54
CA TYR A 198 1.46 12.12 -4.48
C TYR A 198 2.06 13.15 -3.54
N SER A 199 1.35 14.24 -3.24
CA SER A 199 1.87 15.30 -2.37
C SER A 199 0.75 16.12 -1.72
N ASN A 200 1.00 16.59 -0.50
CA ASN A 200 0.17 17.57 0.20
C ASN A 200 0.72 19.01 0.11
N CYS A 201 1.70 19.27 -0.76
CA CYS A 201 2.30 20.59 -0.97
C CYS A 201 1.61 21.36 -2.11
N ASP A 202 1.89 22.66 -2.24
CA ASP A 202 1.19 23.55 -3.20
C ASP A 202 1.51 23.16 -4.66
N GLU A 203 2.78 22.84 -4.92
CA GLU A 203 3.31 22.53 -6.24
C GLU A 203 4.36 21.41 -6.14
N VAL A 204 4.47 20.61 -7.20
CA VAL A 204 5.56 19.63 -7.38
C VAL A 204 6.25 19.88 -8.72
N GLU A 205 7.57 19.88 -8.72
CA GLU A 205 8.39 19.94 -9.92
C GLU A 205 9.16 18.63 -10.09
N LEU A 206 9.03 18.03 -11.27
CA LEU A 206 9.69 16.77 -11.60
C LEU A 206 10.97 17.04 -12.37
N PHE A 207 12.03 16.29 -12.08
CA PHE A 207 13.32 16.39 -12.74
C PHE A 207 13.75 15.01 -13.24
N LEU A 208 14.27 14.95 -14.47
CA LEU A 208 15.00 13.80 -14.99
C LEU A 208 16.45 14.20 -15.19
N ASN A 209 17.38 13.54 -14.49
CA ASN A 209 18.81 13.80 -14.58
C ASN A 209 19.19 15.27 -14.37
N GLY A 210 18.51 15.92 -13.41
CA GLY A 210 18.71 17.35 -13.08
C GLY A 210 17.99 18.33 -14.01
N LYS A 211 17.42 17.89 -15.12
CA LYS A 211 16.62 18.73 -16.02
C LYS A 211 15.16 18.75 -15.57
N SER A 212 14.61 19.95 -15.37
CA SER A 212 13.18 20.13 -15.05
C SER A 212 12.28 19.63 -16.19
N LEU A 213 11.22 18.93 -15.82
CA LEU A 213 10.12 18.48 -16.67
C LEU A 213 8.85 19.30 -16.44
N GLY A 214 8.98 20.44 -15.76
CA GLY A 214 7.89 21.33 -15.45
C GLY A 214 7.28 21.10 -14.07
N ARG A 215 6.66 22.16 -13.57
CA ARG A 215 5.99 22.21 -12.27
C ARG A 215 4.48 22.07 -12.46
N LYS A 216 3.83 21.30 -11.59
CA LYS A 216 2.37 21.16 -11.54
C LYS A 216 1.84 21.57 -10.18
N ARG A 217 0.74 22.33 -10.16
CA ARG A 217 0.00 22.70 -8.94
C ARG A 217 -0.87 21.54 -8.48
N ARG A 218 -0.92 21.31 -7.17
CA ARG A 218 -1.86 20.35 -6.59
C ARG A 218 -3.29 20.72 -7.00
N PHE A 219 -4.04 19.72 -7.44
CA PHE A 219 -5.43 19.83 -7.93
C PHE A 219 -5.68 20.61 -9.23
N ALA A 220 -4.65 21.16 -9.89
CA ALA A 220 -4.86 22.01 -11.07
C ALA A 220 -5.02 21.24 -12.40
N GLU A 221 -4.42 20.06 -12.50
CA GLU A 221 -4.43 19.22 -13.69
C GLU A 221 -4.96 17.83 -13.32
N PRO A 222 -6.29 17.60 -13.35
CA PRO A 222 -6.86 16.29 -13.12
C PRO A 222 -6.29 15.24 -14.06
N VAL A 223 -6.15 14.02 -13.55
CA VAL A 223 -5.69 12.84 -14.27
C VAL A 223 -6.89 11.94 -14.51
N GLU A 224 -7.15 11.63 -15.77
CA GLU A 224 -8.15 10.64 -16.16
C GLU A 224 -7.66 9.24 -15.75
N LEU A 225 -8.36 8.58 -14.82
CA LEU A 225 -8.07 7.24 -14.33
C LEU A 225 -9.18 6.26 -14.73
N PRO A 226 -8.83 5.02 -15.13
CA PRO A 226 -9.84 4.01 -15.45
C PRO A 226 -10.52 3.50 -14.17
N VAL A 227 -11.86 3.45 -14.20
CA VAL A 227 -12.70 2.99 -13.07
C VAL A 227 -13.75 1.97 -13.54
N GLY A 228 -14.43 1.32 -12.58
CA GLY A 228 -15.50 0.38 -12.89
C GLY A 228 -16.78 1.06 -13.35
N THR A 229 -17.69 0.30 -13.96
CA THR A 229 -19.02 0.79 -14.38
C THR A 229 -19.92 1.17 -13.22
N ASN A 230 -19.62 0.68 -12.01
CA ASN A 230 -20.25 1.10 -10.77
C ASN A 230 -19.91 2.55 -10.37
N VAL A 231 -18.82 3.12 -10.91
CA VAL A 231 -18.40 4.50 -10.63
C VAL A 231 -18.82 5.45 -11.76
N SER A 232 -18.58 5.08 -13.02
CA SER A 232 -18.94 5.91 -14.20
C SER A 232 -19.30 5.03 -15.38
N ALA A 233 -20.31 5.41 -16.16
CA ALA A 233 -20.71 4.70 -17.38
C ALA A 233 -19.58 4.69 -18.43
N GLU A 234 -18.81 5.78 -18.49
CA GLU A 234 -17.65 5.99 -19.36
C GLU A 234 -16.39 5.26 -18.84
N ARG A 235 -16.47 4.64 -17.65
CA ARG A 235 -15.37 3.89 -17.00
C ARG A 235 -14.12 4.74 -16.76
N LYS A 236 -14.30 6.05 -16.55
CA LYS A 236 -13.25 7.05 -16.34
C LYS A 236 -13.59 7.95 -15.15
N LEU A 237 -12.57 8.42 -14.45
CA LEU A 237 -12.66 9.38 -13.35
C LEU A 237 -11.59 10.46 -13.53
N GLU A 238 -11.98 11.72 -13.48
CA GLU A 238 -11.03 12.84 -13.39
C GLU A 238 -10.55 13.00 -11.94
N SER A 239 -9.37 12.47 -11.63
CA SER A 239 -8.78 12.58 -10.28
C SER A 239 -7.86 13.78 -10.17
N LYS A 240 -8.13 14.66 -9.20
CA LYS A 240 -7.26 15.79 -8.86
C LYS A 240 -6.10 15.41 -7.91
N TYR A 241 -6.14 14.24 -7.28
CA TYR A 241 -5.23 13.87 -6.17
C TYR A 241 -3.86 13.36 -6.61
N ARG A 242 -3.63 13.23 -7.92
CA ARG A 242 -2.42 12.67 -8.50
C ARG A 242 -1.84 13.65 -9.50
N LEU A 243 -0.52 13.84 -9.49
CA LEU A 243 0.18 14.62 -10.51
C LEU A 243 0.89 13.66 -11.46
N LEU A 244 0.65 13.78 -12.76
CA LEU A 244 1.18 12.84 -13.77
C LEU A 244 2.06 13.54 -14.80
N TRP A 245 3.22 12.95 -15.11
CA TRP A 245 4.07 13.31 -16.25
C TRP A 245 4.28 12.09 -17.14
N GLN A 246 4.32 12.31 -18.46
CA GLN A 246 4.80 11.31 -19.41
C GLN A 246 6.29 11.54 -19.63
N VAL A 247 7.13 10.66 -19.07
CA VAL A 247 8.58 10.86 -19.03
C VAL A 247 9.27 9.85 -19.93
N PRO A 248 9.94 10.27 -21.01
CA PRO A 248 10.75 9.37 -21.83
C PRO A 248 11.80 8.68 -20.98
N PHE A 249 11.81 7.35 -20.97
CA PHE A 249 12.76 6.61 -20.14
C PHE A 249 14.19 6.90 -20.58
N GLN A 250 14.97 7.42 -19.64
CA GLN A 250 16.42 7.55 -19.72
C GLN A 250 16.97 7.10 -18.37
N ALA A 251 17.90 6.15 -18.37
CA ALA A 251 18.55 5.71 -17.14
C ALA A 251 19.13 6.90 -16.35
N GLY A 252 19.04 6.83 -15.03
CA GLY A 252 19.54 7.87 -14.13
C GLY A 252 18.57 8.12 -12.98
N THR A 253 18.25 9.38 -12.69
CA THR A 253 17.44 9.76 -11.53
C THR A 253 16.20 10.56 -11.93
N VAL A 254 15.05 10.13 -11.44
CA VAL A 254 13.83 10.95 -11.41
C VAL A 254 13.65 11.47 -9.99
N ARG A 255 13.61 12.79 -9.85
CA ARG A 255 13.45 13.48 -8.55
C ARG A 255 12.21 14.35 -8.58
N ALA A 256 11.37 14.24 -7.56
CA ALA A 256 10.27 15.15 -7.30
C ALA A 256 10.66 16.13 -6.18
N ALA A 257 10.45 17.43 -6.42
CA ALA A 257 10.61 18.48 -5.42
C ALA A 257 9.25 19.11 -5.13
N ALA A 258 8.82 19.08 -3.87
CA ALA A 258 7.56 19.64 -3.41
C ALA A 258 7.78 21.02 -2.78
N TYR A 259 6.92 21.97 -3.13
CA TYR A 259 7.03 23.37 -2.72
C TYR A 259 5.83 23.82 -1.89
N ARG A 260 6.09 24.62 -0.84
CA ARG A 260 5.07 25.41 -0.14
C ARG A 260 5.51 26.87 -0.12
N GLY A 261 4.64 27.79 -0.55
CA GLY A 261 4.98 29.21 -0.65
C GLY A 261 6.24 29.47 -1.49
N GLY A 262 6.48 28.66 -2.53
CA GLY A 262 7.63 28.77 -3.44
C GLY A 262 8.96 28.19 -2.91
N LYS A 263 9.02 27.62 -1.70
CA LYS A 263 10.22 26.99 -1.13
C LYS A 263 10.12 25.46 -1.19
N GLU A 264 11.21 24.78 -1.57
CA GLU A 264 11.29 23.31 -1.49
C GLU A 264 11.20 22.89 -0.01
N VAL A 265 10.19 22.08 0.33
CA VAL A 265 9.92 21.61 1.70
C VAL A 265 9.98 20.09 1.83
N ALA A 266 9.88 19.37 0.72
CA ALA A 266 10.01 17.92 0.66
C ALA A 266 10.58 17.51 -0.70
N ARG A 267 11.24 16.35 -0.73
CA ARG A 267 11.75 15.75 -1.96
C ARG A 267 11.71 14.24 -1.86
N ASP A 268 11.57 13.60 -3.01
CA ASP A 268 11.66 12.16 -3.17
C ASP A 268 12.30 11.81 -4.51
N GLU A 269 12.90 10.64 -4.63
CA GLU A 269 13.60 10.23 -5.84
C GLU A 269 13.66 8.72 -6.04
N VAL A 270 13.60 8.33 -7.32
CA VAL A 270 13.87 6.97 -7.78
C VAL A 270 15.06 7.00 -8.74
N ARG A 271 15.92 5.99 -8.63
CA ARG A 271 17.14 5.86 -9.42
C ARG A 271 17.12 4.54 -10.18
N THR A 272 17.65 4.54 -11.40
CA THR A 272 17.91 3.30 -12.13
C THR A 272 18.99 2.51 -11.38
N ALA A 273 18.60 1.37 -10.82
CA ALA A 273 19.54 0.47 -10.16
C ALA A 273 20.38 -0.27 -11.20
N GLY A 274 21.66 -0.47 -10.90
CA GLY A 274 22.51 -1.43 -11.61
C GLY A 274 22.20 -2.87 -11.22
N ALA A 275 23.09 -3.78 -11.62
CA ALA A 275 23.02 -5.19 -11.21
C ALA A 275 23.13 -5.31 -9.68
N ALA A 276 22.32 -6.22 -9.10
CA ALA A 276 22.36 -6.54 -7.69
C ALA A 276 23.78 -6.93 -7.26
N ALA A 277 24.22 -6.40 -6.12
CA ALA A 277 25.58 -6.61 -5.63
C ALA A 277 25.68 -6.90 -4.14
N GLN A 278 24.68 -6.52 -3.33
CA GLN A 278 24.75 -6.66 -1.89
C GLN A 278 23.38 -6.85 -1.22
N VAL A 279 23.40 -7.49 -0.06
CA VAL A 279 22.26 -7.55 0.87
C VAL A 279 22.48 -6.51 1.97
N LYS A 280 21.54 -5.58 2.14
CA LYS A 280 21.54 -4.60 3.22
C LYS A 280 20.49 -4.96 4.27
N LEU A 281 20.89 -4.94 5.54
CA LEU A 281 20.00 -5.18 6.69
C LEU A 281 19.74 -3.89 7.43
N VAL A 282 18.46 -3.58 7.68
CA VAL A 282 18.01 -2.37 8.36
C VAL A 282 17.00 -2.74 9.45
N PRO A 283 17.44 -2.90 10.71
CA PRO A 283 16.53 -3.06 11.84
C PRO A 283 15.68 -1.80 12.06
N ASP A 284 14.39 -1.97 12.31
CA ASP A 284 13.50 -0.92 12.81
C ASP A 284 13.98 -0.37 14.17
N ARG A 285 14.45 -1.27 15.04
CA ARG A 285 15.01 -1.00 16.36
C ARG A 285 16.28 -1.80 16.56
N THR A 286 17.34 -1.12 16.98
CA THR A 286 18.63 -1.76 17.31
C THR A 286 18.74 -2.14 18.79
N VAL A 287 17.72 -1.83 19.60
CA VAL A 287 17.62 -2.18 21.01
C VAL A 287 16.20 -2.68 21.31
N ILE A 288 16.10 -3.86 21.92
CA ILE A 288 14.84 -4.51 22.32
C ILE A 288 14.93 -5.03 23.76
N GLN A 289 13.78 -5.33 24.37
CA GLN A 289 13.70 -5.94 25.70
C GLN A 289 14.04 -7.43 25.66
N ALA A 290 14.70 -7.91 26.71
CA ALA A 290 15.05 -9.31 26.92
C ALA A 290 13.92 -10.08 27.64
N ASP A 291 12.66 -9.84 27.26
CA ASP A 291 11.47 -10.41 27.88
C ASP A 291 11.01 -11.74 27.23
N GLY A 292 11.51 -12.06 26.03
CA GLY A 292 11.11 -13.24 25.28
C GLY A 292 9.97 -12.99 24.29
N ASP A 293 9.42 -11.79 24.26
CA ASP A 293 8.30 -11.38 23.40
C ASP A 293 8.69 -10.24 22.46
N ASP A 294 9.61 -9.35 22.87
CA ASP A 294 10.00 -8.18 22.09
C ASP A 294 10.71 -8.58 20.78
N LEU A 295 10.37 -7.86 19.71
CA LEU A 295 10.75 -8.15 18.33
C LEU A 295 11.54 -7.00 17.72
N SER A 296 12.48 -7.32 16.83
CA SER A 296 12.96 -6.35 15.84
C SER A 296 12.66 -6.86 14.42
N PHE A 297 12.10 -5.96 13.63
CA PHE A 297 11.76 -6.13 12.23
C PHE A 297 12.94 -5.61 11.40
N VAL A 298 13.69 -6.54 10.81
CA VAL A 298 14.88 -6.25 10.03
C VAL A 298 14.52 -6.28 8.55
N ALA A 299 14.38 -5.11 7.94
CA ALA A 299 14.20 -4.99 6.50
C ALA A 299 15.47 -5.48 5.78
N VAL A 300 15.26 -6.33 4.78
CA VAL A 300 16.29 -6.95 3.95
C VAL A 300 16.17 -6.39 2.55
N ARG A 301 17.20 -5.68 2.10
CA ARG A 301 17.20 -4.97 0.82
C ARG A 301 18.23 -5.56 -0.12
N ILE A 302 17.84 -5.84 -1.36
CA ILE A 302 18.76 -6.18 -2.44
C ILE A 302 19.16 -4.90 -3.16
N GLU A 303 20.43 -4.54 -3.04
CA GLU A 303 20.94 -3.28 -3.56
C GLU A 303 22.06 -3.52 -4.59
N ASP A 304 22.21 -2.58 -5.51
CA ASP A 304 23.35 -2.53 -6.42
C ASP A 304 24.62 -2.07 -5.70
N LYS A 305 25.73 -1.95 -6.45
CA LYS A 305 27.03 -1.53 -5.90
C LYS A 305 27.03 -0.12 -5.30
N THR A 306 26.06 0.72 -5.66
CA THR A 306 25.93 2.11 -5.20
C THR A 306 24.94 2.25 -4.03
N GLY A 307 24.27 1.16 -3.63
CA GLY A 307 23.25 1.17 -2.58
C GLY A 307 21.84 1.49 -3.11
N THR A 308 21.63 1.50 -4.43
CA THR A 308 20.28 1.68 -5.00
C THR A 308 19.52 0.36 -4.91
N LEU A 309 18.28 0.40 -4.41
CA LEU A 309 17.41 -0.79 -4.35
C LEU A 309 17.17 -1.32 -5.76
N CYS A 310 17.39 -2.62 -5.99
CA CYS A 310 17.06 -3.28 -7.25
C CYS A 310 15.55 -3.62 -7.26
N PRO A 311 14.70 -2.88 -8.00
CA PRO A 311 13.25 -2.93 -7.80
C PRO A 311 12.59 -4.21 -8.33
N SER A 312 13.30 -5.01 -9.13
CA SER A 312 12.85 -6.30 -9.66
C SER A 312 13.56 -7.50 -9.02
N ALA A 313 14.43 -7.29 -8.03
CA ALA A 313 15.23 -8.36 -7.45
C ALA A 313 14.37 -9.32 -6.62
N ASP A 314 14.58 -10.63 -6.84
CA ASP A 314 13.87 -11.72 -6.17
C ASP A 314 14.81 -12.76 -5.51
N HIS A 315 16.06 -12.36 -5.26
CA HIS A 315 17.13 -13.24 -4.77
C HIS A 315 16.71 -13.98 -3.49
N LEU A 316 17.04 -15.28 -3.41
CA LEU A 316 16.87 -16.07 -2.18
C LEU A 316 17.91 -15.63 -1.15
N VAL A 317 17.45 -15.07 -0.03
CA VAL A 317 18.30 -14.67 1.09
C VAL A 317 18.24 -15.73 2.18
N GLN A 318 19.41 -16.19 2.63
CA GLN A 318 19.62 -17.10 3.74
C GLN A 318 20.03 -16.30 4.98
N PHE A 319 19.41 -16.57 6.12
CA PHE A 319 19.59 -15.86 7.39
C PHE A 319 20.29 -16.74 8.41
N ARG A 320 21.23 -16.15 9.13
CA ARG A 320 21.85 -16.77 10.30
C ARG A 320 21.74 -15.81 11.48
N VAL A 321 21.01 -16.23 12.51
CA VAL A 321 20.84 -15.50 13.77
C VAL A 321 21.59 -16.23 14.87
N THR A 322 22.49 -15.54 15.57
CA THR A 322 23.23 -16.08 16.72
C THR A 322 23.20 -15.12 17.91
N GLY A 323 23.59 -15.61 19.08
CA GLY A 323 23.55 -14.85 20.34
C GLY A 323 22.24 -15.06 21.10
N VAL A 324 21.71 -13.98 21.70
CA VAL A 324 20.59 -14.03 22.67
C VAL A 324 19.21 -13.84 22.02
N GLY A 325 19.05 -14.35 20.80
CA GLY A 325 17.80 -14.21 20.04
C GLY A 325 17.57 -15.34 19.05
N THR A 326 16.38 -15.37 18.47
CA THR A 326 15.94 -16.38 17.50
C THR A 326 15.18 -15.74 16.35
N ILE A 327 15.04 -16.46 15.23
CA ILE A 327 14.13 -16.07 14.15
C ILE A 327 12.70 -16.33 14.64
N ALA A 328 11.86 -15.31 14.59
CA ALA A 328 10.42 -15.43 14.84
C ALA A 328 9.63 -15.64 13.55
N GLY A 329 10.12 -15.10 12.44
CA GLY A 329 9.53 -15.30 11.14
C GLY A 329 10.27 -14.54 10.04
N VAL A 330 9.88 -14.81 8.81
CA VAL A 330 10.36 -14.15 7.60
C VAL A 330 9.17 -13.86 6.69
N ASP A 331 9.23 -12.80 5.89
CA ASP A 331 8.18 -12.45 4.92
C ASP A 331 8.76 -11.62 3.76
N ASN A 332 8.02 -11.43 2.69
CA ASN A 332 8.32 -10.49 1.62
C ASN A 332 7.07 -9.76 1.11
N GLY A 333 5.87 -10.06 1.63
CA GLY A 333 4.62 -9.42 1.21
C GLY A 333 4.11 -9.87 -0.16
N ASN A 334 4.72 -10.88 -0.79
CA ASN A 334 4.21 -11.46 -2.03
C ASN A 334 2.98 -12.32 -1.75
N ALA A 335 1.82 -11.89 -2.22
CA ALA A 335 0.58 -12.62 -2.03
C ALA A 335 0.50 -13.97 -2.77
N ALA A 336 1.33 -14.18 -3.79
CA ALA A 336 1.42 -15.40 -4.59
C ALA A 336 2.73 -16.16 -4.36
N THR A 337 3.20 -16.25 -3.10
CA THR A 337 4.24 -17.20 -2.68
C THR A 337 3.70 -18.25 -1.74
N VAL A 338 4.24 -19.48 -1.82
CA VAL A 338 3.98 -20.56 -0.87
C VAL A 338 5.09 -20.72 0.18
N GLU A 339 6.17 -19.93 0.06
CA GLU A 339 7.33 -20.00 0.96
C GLU A 339 6.90 -19.85 2.43
N PRO A 340 7.47 -20.64 3.35
CA PRO A 340 7.06 -20.67 4.76
C PRO A 340 7.37 -19.36 5.49
N PHE A 341 6.49 -18.95 6.41
CA PHE A 341 6.76 -17.82 7.33
C PHE A 341 7.77 -18.16 8.41
N HIS A 342 7.90 -19.44 8.77
CA HIS A 342 8.87 -19.91 9.74
C HIS A 342 10.00 -20.63 9.01
N ALA A 343 11.00 -19.87 8.61
CA ALA A 343 12.21 -20.38 7.98
C ALA A 343 13.38 -19.44 8.26
N ASP A 344 14.58 -19.93 7.97
CA ASP A 344 15.82 -19.17 7.95
C ASP A 344 16.15 -18.66 6.55
N TYR A 345 15.20 -18.65 5.61
CA TYR A 345 15.37 -18.11 4.27
C TYR A 345 14.11 -17.44 3.75
N ARG A 346 14.27 -16.50 2.82
CA ARG A 346 13.16 -15.88 2.09
C ARG A 346 13.67 -15.25 0.79
N LYS A 347 12.93 -15.41 -0.32
CA LYS A 347 13.17 -14.62 -1.53
C LYS A 347 12.82 -13.16 -1.30
N ALA A 348 13.60 -12.24 -1.85
CA ALA A 348 13.12 -10.87 -2.02
C ALA A 348 11.88 -10.85 -2.93
N PHE A 349 11.01 -9.87 -2.74
CA PHE A 349 9.95 -9.52 -3.66
C PHE A 349 10.08 -8.05 -3.97
N ASN A 350 10.37 -7.72 -5.23
CA ASN A 350 10.66 -6.38 -5.70
C ASN A 350 11.72 -5.67 -4.82
N GLY A 351 12.84 -6.35 -4.62
CA GLY A 351 14.01 -5.86 -3.89
C GLY A 351 13.96 -5.99 -2.37
N LEU A 352 12.82 -6.36 -1.77
CA LEU A 352 12.64 -6.40 -0.32
C LEU A 352 12.22 -7.77 0.22
N ALA A 353 12.75 -8.11 1.40
CA ALA A 353 12.24 -9.14 2.29
C ALA A 353 12.31 -8.63 3.75
N LEU A 354 11.75 -9.37 4.68
CA LEU A 354 11.71 -9.09 6.11
C LEU A 354 12.24 -10.29 6.87
N LEU A 355 13.09 -10.03 7.86
CA LEU A 355 13.44 -10.96 8.92
C LEU A 355 12.92 -10.40 10.25
N ILE A 356 12.15 -11.18 10.99
CA ILE A 356 11.68 -10.85 12.32
C ILE A 356 12.52 -11.63 13.33
N VAL A 357 13.21 -10.92 14.22
CA VAL A 357 13.99 -11.53 15.29
C VAL A 357 13.34 -11.28 16.64
N ARG A 358 13.40 -12.26 17.53
CA ARG A 358 12.84 -12.22 18.89
C ARG A 358 13.94 -12.34 19.92
N SER A 359 13.81 -11.62 21.02
CA SER A 359 14.67 -11.78 22.19
C SER A 359 14.45 -13.14 22.85
N ARG A 360 15.43 -13.60 23.64
CA ARG A 360 15.22 -14.72 24.57
C ARG A 360 14.93 -14.19 25.95
N GLN A 361 13.93 -14.77 26.62
CA GLN A 361 13.54 -14.37 27.96
C GLN A 361 14.71 -14.40 28.94
N GLY A 362 14.93 -13.28 29.63
CA GLY A 362 15.96 -13.08 30.64
C GLY A 362 17.40 -13.01 30.11
N GLN A 363 17.62 -13.01 28.79
CA GLN A 363 18.96 -13.02 28.20
C GLN A 363 19.33 -11.68 27.58
N SER A 364 19.96 -10.82 28.38
CA SER A 364 20.58 -9.58 27.89
C SER A 364 21.84 -9.91 27.07
N GLY A 365 22.15 -9.08 26.08
CA GLY A 365 23.31 -9.29 25.22
C GLY A 365 23.08 -8.82 23.79
N THR A 366 23.70 -9.48 22.82
CA THR A 366 23.62 -9.09 21.41
C THR A 366 23.08 -10.23 20.56
N ILE A 367 22.08 -9.94 19.74
CA ILE A 367 21.64 -10.75 18.60
C ILE A 367 22.48 -10.34 17.40
N LYS A 368 23.17 -11.29 16.77
CA LYS A 368 23.94 -11.07 15.54
C LYS A 368 23.20 -11.69 14.37
N VAL A 369 22.93 -10.88 13.34
CA VAL A 369 22.24 -11.30 12.13
C VAL A 369 23.22 -11.24 10.96
N THR A 370 23.29 -12.31 10.19
CA THR A 370 23.97 -12.36 8.88
C THR A 370 22.97 -12.79 7.82
N ALA A 371 22.97 -12.11 6.68
CA ALA A 371 22.15 -12.44 5.52
C ALA A 371 23.02 -12.63 4.29
N THR A 372 22.85 -13.74 3.59
CA THR A 372 23.64 -14.11 2.40
C THR A 372 22.71 -14.47 1.24
N ALA A 373 23.07 -14.05 0.04
CA ALA A 373 22.41 -14.47 -1.20
C ALA A 373 23.49 -14.77 -2.24
N GLU A 374 23.20 -15.70 -3.15
CA GLU A 374 24.16 -16.13 -4.17
C GLU A 374 24.63 -14.93 -5.02
N GLY A 375 25.94 -14.80 -5.21
CA GLY A 375 26.54 -13.72 -5.99
C GLY A 375 26.54 -12.33 -5.32
N LEU A 376 25.96 -12.17 -4.13
CA LEU A 376 25.86 -10.88 -3.43
C LEU A 376 26.78 -10.80 -2.20
N ALA A 377 27.28 -9.59 -1.92
CA ALA A 377 27.96 -9.30 -0.66
C ALA A 377 26.98 -9.46 0.53
N ALA A 378 27.43 -10.17 1.57
CA ALA A 378 26.62 -10.49 2.73
C ALA A 378 26.32 -9.27 3.62
N GLY A 379 25.06 -9.14 4.03
CA GLY A 379 24.62 -8.14 5.00
C GLY A 379 24.83 -8.63 6.44
N ARG A 380 25.22 -7.73 7.35
CA ARG A 380 25.34 -8.03 8.79
C ARG A 380 24.79 -6.87 9.61
N THR A 381 24.12 -7.20 10.70
CA THR A 381 23.68 -6.22 11.70
C THR A 381 23.65 -6.86 13.10
N ALA A 382 23.51 -6.02 14.12
CA ALA A 382 23.43 -6.42 15.51
C ALA A 382 22.30 -5.67 16.23
N ILE A 383 21.59 -6.38 17.09
CA ILE A 383 20.51 -5.85 17.92
C ILE A 383 20.83 -6.16 19.38
N THR A 384 20.68 -5.18 20.26
CA THR A 384 21.00 -5.30 21.69
C THR A 384 19.74 -5.66 22.47
N CYS A 385 19.79 -6.74 23.25
CA CYS A 385 18.75 -7.10 24.22
C CYS A 385 19.11 -6.54 25.60
N LYS A 386 18.19 -5.80 26.22
CA LYS A 386 18.33 -5.27 27.58
C LYS A 386 17.19 -5.75 28.47
N THR A 387 17.50 -5.98 29.74
CA THR A 387 16.50 -6.32 30.74
C THR A 387 15.67 -5.12 31.16
#